data_AF-A0A225D0I0-F1
#
_entry.id   AF-A0A225D0I0-F1
#
_cell.length_a   1.000
_cell.length_b   1.000
_cell.length_c   1.000
_cell.angle_alpha   90.00
_cell.angle_beta   90.00
_cell.angle_gamma   90.00
#
_symmetry.space_group_name_H-M   'P 1'
#
loop_
_entity.id
_entity.type
_entity.pdbx_description
1 polymer ?
#
loop_
_entity_poly.entity_id
_entity_poly.type
_entity_poly.pdbx_seq_one_letter_code
_entity_poly.pdbx_strand_id
1 'polypeptide(L)'
;MENTRWLTAVPVYNEAQYVRGVLAEVRRYSPEILVIDDGSTDGTANLLASEKDILRVTHPQNRGYGAAIATAFRYAAERGYEILVTMDCDGQHEPSRIPVLLEAIHDCDIVSGSRYLRDFRQDTPPPTDRRYINATVTNELNARYGLNLTDAFCGFKAYRVDALARLRVTETGWGMPLQLWVQAARLGLRVKEVGVPRLYLDPNRAFGGMLNDPEQRLAYYRGVIQSAETDDLPVQAVTADCHDWTCPELS
;
A
#
# COMPACT_ATOMS: atom_id res chain seq x y z
N MET A 1 10.28 3.63 -21.06
CA MET A 1 9.46 4.31 -20.02
C MET A 1 9.20 5.79 -20.33
N GLU A 2 9.68 6.37 -21.45
CA GLU A 2 9.60 7.82 -21.70
C GLU A 2 8.18 8.41 -21.86
N ASN A 3 7.12 7.59 -21.86
CA ASN A 3 5.73 8.06 -21.94
C ASN A 3 4.78 7.41 -20.91
N THR A 4 5.28 6.65 -19.94
CA THR A 4 4.41 5.98 -18.96
C THR A 4 3.87 7.00 -17.96
N ARG A 5 2.54 7.18 -17.89
CA ARG A 5 1.93 8.07 -16.90
C ARG A 5 1.75 7.37 -15.57
N TRP A 6 2.22 7.98 -14.50
CA TRP A 6 2.13 7.41 -13.16
C TRP A 6 1.85 8.47 -12.09
N LEU A 7 1.30 8.03 -10.96
CA LEU A 7 0.81 8.89 -9.89
C LEU A 7 1.29 8.37 -8.53
N THR A 8 1.74 9.24 -7.63
CA THR A 8 1.89 8.89 -6.21
C THR A 8 0.69 9.39 -5.43
N ALA A 9 -0.07 8.47 -4.84
CA ALA A 9 -1.16 8.75 -3.93
C ALA A 9 -0.72 8.69 -2.46
N VAL A 10 -1.06 9.72 -1.71
CA VAL A 10 -0.74 9.88 -0.29
C VAL A 10 -2.05 10.01 0.49
N PRO A 11 -2.53 8.95 1.16
CA PRO A 11 -3.67 9.06 2.07
C PRO A 11 -3.26 9.85 3.32
N VAL A 12 -4.15 10.72 3.78
CA VAL A 12 -3.89 11.64 4.88
C VAL A 12 -5.10 11.70 5.81
N TYR A 13 -4.87 11.52 7.10
CA TYR A 13 -5.86 11.81 8.14
C TYR A 13 -5.16 12.30 9.39
N ASN A 14 -5.37 13.57 9.74
CA ASN A 14 -4.77 14.22 10.90
C ASN A 14 -3.23 14.08 10.96
N GLU A 15 -2.55 14.57 9.91
CA GLU A 15 -1.09 14.52 9.77
C GLU A 15 -0.48 15.93 9.70
N ALA A 16 -1.04 16.91 10.43
CA ALA A 16 -0.63 18.31 10.32
C ALA A 16 0.88 18.50 10.61
N GLN A 17 1.43 17.64 11.47
CA GLN A 17 2.85 17.60 11.81
C GLN A 17 3.76 17.16 10.65
N TYR A 18 3.31 16.25 9.79
CA TYR A 18 4.15 15.55 8.82
C TYR A 18 3.91 16.00 7.38
N VAL A 19 2.66 16.37 7.05
CA VAL A 19 2.17 16.52 5.67
C VAL A 19 3.05 17.41 4.79
N ARG A 20 3.50 18.57 5.28
CA ARG A 20 4.35 19.48 4.50
C ARG A 20 5.71 18.89 4.20
N GLY A 21 6.36 18.30 5.20
CA GLY A 21 7.69 17.71 5.05
C GLY A 21 7.68 16.51 4.11
N VAL A 22 6.69 15.62 4.28
CA VAL A 22 6.52 14.45 3.41
C VAL A 22 6.26 14.88 1.97
N LEU A 23 5.33 15.80 1.72
CA LEU A 23 5.01 16.26 0.36
C LEU A 23 6.18 16.99 -0.29
N ALA A 24 6.98 17.75 0.46
CA ALA A 24 8.20 18.37 -0.06
C ALA A 24 9.20 17.32 -0.57
N GLU A 25 9.38 16.22 0.16
CA GLU A 25 10.29 15.15 -0.27
C GLU A 25 9.71 14.30 -1.42
N VAL A 26 8.41 14.00 -1.41
CA VAL A 26 7.76 13.24 -2.50
C VAL A 26 7.90 13.97 -3.83
N ARG A 27 7.76 15.31 -3.86
CA ARG A 27 7.92 16.11 -5.08
C ARG A 27 9.28 15.97 -5.76
N ARG A 28 10.31 15.55 -5.03
CA ARG A 28 11.65 15.33 -5.59
C ARG A 28 11.72 14.07 -6.45
N TYR A 29 10.79 13.13 -6.23
CA TYR A 29 10.79 11.82 -6.87
C TYR A 29 9.52 11.55 -7.67
N SER A 30 8.43 12.28 -7.43
CA SER A 30 7.13 12.12 -8.09
C SER A 30 6.64 13.41 -8.74
N PRO A 31 6.44 13.44 -10.07
CA PRO A 31 5.97 14.61 -10.78
C PRO A 31 4.47 14.88 -10.52
N GLU A 32 3.67 13.84 -10.37
CA GLU A 32 2.24 13.94 -10.07
C GLU A 32 1.96 13.33 -8.69
N ILE A 33 1.29 14.10 -7.83
CA ILE A 33 0.94 13.70 -6.47
C ILE A 33 -0.56 13.90 -6.26
N LEU A 34 -1.23 12.86 -5.80
CA LEU A 34 -2.60 12.90 -5.32
C LEU A 34 -2.62 12.77 -3.81
N VAL A 35 -3.15 13.77 -3.12
CA VAL A 35 -3.48 13.67 -1.70
C VAL A 35 -4.93 13.29 -1.54
N ILE A 36 -5.20 12.27 -0.71
CA ILE A 36 -6.55 11.91 -0.27
C ILE A 36 -6.67 12.32 1.19
N ASP A 37 -7.28 13.48 1.44
CA ASP A 37 -7.59 13.94 2.80
C ASP A 37 -8.88 13.27 3.27
N ASP A 38 -8.76 12.30 4.17
CA ASP A 38 -9.87 11.51 4.70
C ASP A 38 -10.61 12.26 5.83
N GLY A 39 -10.96 13.52 5.60
CA GLY A 39 -11.74 14.34 6.53
C GLY A 39 -10.97 14.77 7.78
N SER A 40 -9.74 15.27 7.61
CA SER A 40 -8.91 15.74 8.73
C SER A 40 -9.53 16.92 9.49
N THR A 41 -9.30 16.96 10.80
CA THR A 41 -9.82 17.97 11.74
C THR A 41 -8.74 18.70 12.56
N ASP A 42 -7.48 18.32 12.40
CA ASP A 42 -6.32 18.85 13.14
C ASP A 42 -5.63 20.06 12.47
N GLY A 43 -6.23 20.61 11.41
CA GLY A 43 -5.64 21.67 10.59
C GLY A 43 -4.89 21.18 9.35
N THR A 44 -4.75 19.87 9.12
CA THR A 44 -4.14 19.31 7.90
C THR A 44 -4.79 19.84 6.62
N ALA A 45 -6.12 19.94 6.58
CA ALA A 45 -6.86 20.47 5.44
C ALA A 45 -6.43 21.90 5.05
N ASN A 46 -6.14 22.76 6.05
CA ASN A 46 -5.66 24.12 5.83
C ASN A 46 -4.24 24.15 5.27
N LEU A 47 -3.37 23.26 5.76
CA LEU A 47 -2.02 23.11 5.23
C LEU A 47 -2.06 22.65 3.77
N LEU A 48 -2.87 21.63 3.47
CA LEU A 48 -3.07 21.14 2.11
C LEU A 48 -3.67 22.20 1.17
N ALA A 49 -4.54 23.08 1.67
CA ALA A 49 -5.08 24.18 0.87
C ALA A 49 -4.02 25.22 0.47
N SER A 50 -2.90 25.30 1.20
CA SER A 50 -1.76 26.15 0.85
C SER A 50 -0.80 25.53 -0.16
N GLU A 51 -0.90 24.22 -0.43
CA GLU A 51 -0.06 23.50 -1.39
C GLU A 51 -0.58 23.72 -2.81
N LYS A 52 0.08 24.61 -3.55
CA LYS A 52 -0.14 24.75 -4.99
C LYS A 52 0.48 23.54 -5.70
N ASP A 53 -0.15 23.10 -6.79
CA ASP A 53 0.35 22.02 -7.65
C ASP A 53 0.26 20.59 -7.06
N ILE A 54 -0.68 20.35 -6.14
CA ILE A 54 -1.04 18.99 -5.68
C ILE A 54 -2.48 18.67 -6.07
N LEU A 55 -2.69 17.50 -6.65
CA LEU A 55 -4.03 16.97 -6.89
C LEU A 55 -4.62 16.54 -5.55
N ARG A 56 -5.89 16.83 -5.31
CA ARG A 56 -6.54 16.54 -4.02
C ARG A 56 -7.93 15.98 -4.20
N VAL A 57 -8.23 14.96 -3.41
CA VAL A 57 -9.59 14.49 -3.12
C VAL A 57 -9.80 14.59 -1.61
N THR A 58 -10.93 15.14 -1.19
CA THR A 58 -11.28 15.27 0.23
C THR A 58 -12.55 14.49 0.52
N HIS A 59 -12.49 13.60 1.50
CA HIS A 59 -13.68 12.99 2.07
C HIS A 59 -14.29 13.93 3.13
N PRO A 60 -15.63 14.02 3.24
CA PRO A 60 -16.29 14.94 4.18
C PRO A 60 -16.08 14.56 5.66
N GLN A 61 -15.73 13.30 5.91
CA GLN A 61 -15.42 12.73 7.21
C GLN A 61 -14.46 11.56 7.02
N ASN A 62 -13.83 11.10 8.09
CA ASN A 62 -13.01 9.89 8.07
C ASN A 62 -13.84 8.67 7.64
N ARG A 63 -13.38 8.00 6.59
CA ARG A 63 -13.96 6.75 6.04
C ARG A 63 -13.03 5.55 6.22
N GLY A 64 -11.79 5.77 6.66
CA GLY A 64 -10.78 4.77 6.92
C GLY A 64 -9.71 4.69 5.85
N TYR A 65 -8.55 4.15 6.23
CA TYR A 65 -7.37 4.01 5.38
C TYR A 65 -7.67 3.30 4.05
N GLY A 66 -8.36 2.15 4.10
CA GLY A 66 -8.75 1.40 2.91
C GLY A 66 -9.69 2.18 1.99
N ALA A 67 -10.59 3.01 2.54
CA ALA A 67 -11.44 3.87 1.73
C ALA A 67 -10.64 4.97 0.99
N ALA A 68 -9.62 5.54 1.63
CA ALA A 68 -8.72 6.50 1.00
C ALA A 68 -7.91 5.85 -0.14
N ILE A 69 -7.39 4.64 0.08
CA ILE A 69 -6.69 3.87 -0.96
C ILE A 69 -7.64 3.49 -2.12
N ALA A 70 -8.87 3.04 -1.84
CA ALA A 70 -9.85 2.75 -2.89
C ALA A 70 -10.20 4.00 -3.72
N THR A 71 -10.22 5.18 -3.10
CA THR A 71 -10.33 6.45 -3.82
C THR A 71 -9.13 6.72 -4.72
N ALA A 72 -7.91 6.44 -4.28
CA ALA A 72 -6.72 6.52 -5.12
C ALA A 72 -6.78 5.56 -6.32
N PHE A 73 -7.24 4.33 -6.10
CA PHE A 73 -7.38 3.31 -7.16
C PHE A 73 -8.35 3.78 -8.25
N ARG A 74 -9.55 4.25 -7.87
CA ARG A 74 -10.50 4.82 -8.84
C ARG A 74 -9.94 6.03 -9.55
N TYR A 75 -9.32 6.96 -8.83
CA TYR A 75 -8.76 8.17 -9.42
C TYR A 75 -7.72 7.84 -10.49
N ALA A 76 -6.81 6.91 -10.19
CA ALA A 76 -5.77 6.48 -11.12
C ALA A 76 -6.38 5.90 -12.42
N ALA A 77 -7.38 5.02 -12.28
CA ALA A 77 -8.09 4.42 -13.41
C ALA A 77 -8.86 5.46 -14.24
N GLU A 78 -9.68 6.30 -13.60
CA GLU A 78 -10.51 7.31 -14.27
C GLU A 78 -9.69 8.38 -15.02
N ARG A 79 -8.47 8.66 -14.56
CA ARG A 79 -7.56 9.65 -15.17
C ARG A 79 -6.56 9.03 -16.16
N GLY A 80 -6.65 7.72 -16.41
CA GLY A 80 -5.81 7.03 -17.38
C GLY A 80 -4.33 7.03 -17.01
N TYR A 81 -4.01 6.85 -15.72
CA TYR A 81 -2.64 6.51 -15.30
C TYR A 81 -2.39 5.02 -15.55
N GLU A 82 -1.14 4.66 -15.81
CA GLU A 82 -0.73 3.28 -16.03
C GLU A 82 -0.19 2.65 -14.74
N ILE A 83 0.44 3.45 -13.89
CA ILE A 83 1.01 3.00 -12.61
C ILE A 83 0.53 3.92 -11.48
N LEU A 84 0.11 3.32 -10.37
CA LEU A 84 -0.17 4.02 -9.12
C LEU A 84 0.85 3.59 -8.06
N VAL A 85 1.45 4.55 -7.39
CA VAL A 85 2.24 4.35 -6.18
C VAL A 85 1.42 4.82 -4.98
N THR A 86 1.34 4.04 -3.91
CA THR A 86 0.76 4.47 -2.62
C THR A 86 1.88 4.67 -1.61
N MET A 87 1.78 5.68 -0.76
CA MET A 87 2.74 5.91 0.32
C MET A 87 2.10 6.69 1.48
N ASP A 88 2.30 6.24 2.71
CA ASP A 88 1.75 6.87 3.92
C ASP A 88 2.37 8.25 4.20
N CYS A 89 1.64 9.11 4.92
CA CYS A 89 2.02 10.50 5.21
C CYS A 89 2.66 10.72 6.59
N ASP A 90 3.09 9.66 7.27
CA ASP A 90 3.60 9.71 8.65
C ASP A 90 5.13 9.87 8.76
N GLY A 91 5.82 10.00 7.62
CA GLY A 91 7.28 10.12 7.53
C GLY A 91 8.06 8.80 7.69
N GLN A 92 7.40 7.65 7.82
CA GLN A 92 8.05 6.36 8.00
C GLN A 92 8.55 5.73 6.69
N HIS A 93 8.17 6.29 5.54
CA HIS A 93 8.62 5.86 4.23
C HIS A 93 9.61 6.85 3.62
N GLU A 94 10.61 6.33 2.93
CA GLU A 94 11.58 7.14 2.19
C GLU A 94 11.10 7.38 0.76
N PRO A 95 10.72 8.62 0.40
CA PRO A 95 10.22 8.88 -0.96
C PRO A 95 11.26 8.61 -2.06
N SER A 96 12.55 8.59 -1.71
CA SER A 96 13.65 8.19 -2.61
C SER A 96 13.56 6.74 -3.10
N ARG A 97 12.70 5.91 -2.50
CA ARG A 97 12.42 4.55 -2.97
C ARG A 97 11.33 4.48 -4.03
N ILE A 98 10.60 5.56 -4.31
CA ILE A 98 9.57 5.57 -5.39
C ILE A 98 10.17 5.08 -6.72
N PRO A 99 11.33 5.58 -7.19
CA PRO A 99 11.94 5.08 -8.43
C PRO A 99 12.28 3.58 -8.40
N VAL A 100 12.63 3.03 -7.23
CA VAL A 100 12.95 1.60 -7.08
C VAL A 100 11.69 0.73 -7.27
N LEU A 101 10.54 1.16 -6.73
CA LEU A 101 9.28 0.46 -6.96
C LEU A 101 8.84 0.56 -8.44
N LEU A 102 9.03 1.72 -9.07
CA LEU A 102 8.71 1.95 -10.47
C LEU A 102 9.61 1.15 -11.42
N GLU A 103 10.88 0.94 -11.08
CA GLU A 103 11.77 0.08 -11.85
C GLU A 103 11.35 -1.40 -11.74
N ALA A 104 10.95 -1.83 -10.55
CA ALA A 104 10.57 -3.21 -10.28
C ALA A 104 9.19 -3.63 -10.87
N ILE A 105 8.29 -2.68 -11.15
CA ILE A 105 6.91 -2.97 -11.60
C ILE A 105 6.82 -3.41 -13.08
N HIS A 106 7.93 -3.33 -13.84
CA HIS A 106 7.92 -3.52 -15.29
C HIS A 106 7.22 -4.82 -15.73
N ASP A 107 7.53 -5.94 -15.06
CA ASP A 107 7.09 -7.31 -15.38
C ASP A 107 6.20 -7.94 -14.30
N CYS A 108 5.62 -7.14 -13.39
CA CYS A 108 4.67 -7.63 -12.40
C CYS A 108 3.49 -6.66 -12.24
N ASP A 109 2.46 -7.13 -11.56
CA ASP A 109 1.19 -6.41 -11.43
C ASP A 109 1.19 -5.55 -10.15
N ILE A 110 1.88 -6.01 -9.11
CA ILE A 110 2.05 -5.32 -7.83
C ILE A 110 3.50 -5.45 -7.34
N VAL A 111 4.13 -4.33 -6.99
CA VAL A 111 5.37 -4.30 -6.21
C VAL A 111 5.04 -3.79 -4.82
N SER A 112 5.34 -4.59 -3.80
CA SER A 112 5.27 -4.14 -2.41
C SER A 112 6.64 -3.72 -1.91
N GLY A 113 6.73 -2.58 -1.25
CA GLY A 113 7.78 -2.37 -0.28
C GLY A 113 7.71 -3.44 0.81
N SER A 114 8.86 -3.87 1.31
CA SER A 114 8.95 -4.76 2.46
C SER A 114 9.99 -4.25 3.45
N ARG A 115 9.55 -4.11 4.71
CA ARG A 115 10.37 -3.73 5.86
C ARG A 115 11.21 -4.89 6.41
N TYR A 116 11.01 -6.10 5.89
CA TYR A 116 11.60 -7.33 6.42
C TYR A 116 12.31 -8.17 5.35
N LEU A 117 12.31 -7.73 4.09
CA LEU A 117 13.03 -8.39 2.99
C LEU A 117 14.56 -8.32 3.16
N ARG A 118 15.05 -7.20 3.70
CA ARG A 118 16.46 -6.99 4.09
C ARG A 118 16.56 -5.87 5.12
N ASP A 119 17.66 -5.85 5.85
CA ASP A 119 17.96 -4.77 6.80
C ASP A 119 18.61 -3.57 6.10
N PHE A 120 18.32 -2.37 6.61
CA PHE A 120 18.97 -1.12 6.25
C PHE A 120 19.66 -0.49 7.46
N ARG A 121 20.71 0.31 7.20
CA ARG A 121 21.48 0.98 8.25
C ARG A 121 20.62 1.90 9.13
N GLN A 122 19.60 2.54 8.56
CA GLN A 122 18.69 3.42 9.29
C GLN A 122 17.49 2.71 9.94
N ASP A 123 17.40 1.38 9.88
CA ASP A 123 16.27 0.66 10.46
C ASP A 123 16.17 0.89 11.97
N THR A 124 14.94 1.07 12.43
CA THR A 124 14.60 1.15 13.85
C THR A 124 13.84 -0.11 14.27
N PRO A 125 13.88 -0.49 15.57
CA PRO A 125 13.13 -1.63 16.06
C PRO A 125 11.61 -1.37 15.94
N PRO A 126 10.83 -2.34 15.42
CA PRO A 126 9.37 -2.27 15.44
C PRO A 126 8.81 -2.52 16.84
N PRO A 127 7.63 -1.96 17.18
CA PRO A 127 6.86 -2.43 18.33
C PRO A 127 6.62 -3.95 18.25
N THR A 128 6.77 -4.62 19.39
CA THR A 128 6.78 -6.10 19.48
C THR A 128 5.50 -6.72 18.94
N ASP A 129 4.34 -6.18 19.32
CA ASP A 129 3.03 -6.66 18.88
C ASP A 129 2.84 -6.49 17.36
N ARG A 130 3.27 -5.34 16.80
CA ARG A 130 3.21 -5.08 15.35
C ARG A 130 4.06 -6.06 14.57
N ARG A 131 5.28 -6.33 15.04
CA ARG A 131 6.18 -7.31 14.41
C ARG A 131 5.59 -8.71 14.47
N TYR A 132 5.10 -9.12 15.63
CA TYR A 132 4.50 -10.44 15.84
C TYR A 132 3.27 -10.66 14.96
N ILE A 133 2.33 -9.72 14.96
CA ILE A 133 1.11 -9.81 14.14
C ILE A 133 1.45 -9.80 12.65
N ASN A 134 2.36 -8.93 12.21
CA ASN A 134 2.78 -8.90 10.81
C ASN A 134 3.36 -10.25 10.38
N ALA A 135 4.30 -10.80 11.14
CA ALA A 135 4.91 -12.10 10.83
C ALA A 135 3.88 -13.22 10.81
N THR A 136 2.97 -13.25 11.80
CA THR A 136 1.92 -14.27 11.91
C THR A 136 0.99 -14.24 10.70
N VAL A 137 0.43 -13.07 10.37
CA VAL A 137 -0.52 -12.93 9.26
C VAL A 137 0.16 -13.12 7.91
N THR A 138 1.40 -12.65 7.74
CA THR A 138 2.17 -12.86 6.51
C THR A 138 2.42 -14.35 6.27
N ASN A 139 2.80 -15.11 7.31
CA ASN A 139 2.98 -16.55 7.21
C ASN A 139 1.66 -17.28 6.90
N GLU A 140 0.53 -16.86 7.49
CA GLU A 140 -0.78 -17.42 7.18
C GLU A 140 -1.17 -17.19 5.72
N LEU A 141 -0.96 -15.98 5.18
CA LEU A 141 -1.20 -15.68 3.77
C LEU A 141 -0.31 -16.53 2.86
N ASN A 142 0.99 -16.64 3.17
CA ASN A 142 1.91 -17.45 2.37
C ASN A 142 1.53 -18.94 2.38
N ALA A 143 1.17 -19.48 3.54
CA ALA A 143 0.79 -20.88 3.66
C ALA A 143 -0.49 -21.21 2.87
N ARG A 144 -1.45 -20.27 2.78
CA ARG A 144 -2.71 -20.48 2.06
C ARG A 144 -2.63 -20.17 0.57
N TYR A 145 -1.84 -19.16 0.19
CA TYR A 145 -1.91 -18.56 -1.14
C TYR A 145 -0.59 -18.58 -1.92
N GLY A 146 0.51 -19.03 -1.32
CA GLY A 146 1.80 -19.15 -2.01
C GLY A 146 2.43 -17.83 -2.45
N LEU A 147 2.05 -16.71 -1.83
CA LEU A 147 2.49 -15.36 -2.23
C LEU A 147 3.97 -15.05 -1.94
N ASN A 148 4.61 -15.82 -1.04
CA ASN A 148 6.00 -15.66 -0.62
C ASN A 148 6.37 -14.24 -0.15
N LEU A 149 5.44 -13.55 0.51
CA LEU A 149 5.65 -12.22 1.07
C LEU A 149 6.51 -12.26 2.33
N THR A 150 7.25 -11.19 2.58
CA THR A 150 7.95 -10.92 3.84
C THR A 150 7.26 -9.83 4.66
N ASP A 151 6.41 -8.99 4.04
CA ASP A 151 5.66 -7.95 4.73
C ASP A 151 4.26 -7.69 4.11
N ALA A 152 3.22 -8.27 4.72
CA ALA A 152 1.84 -8.12 4.23
C ALA A 152 1.25 -6.70 4.41
N PHE A 153 1.83 -5.84 5.25
CA PHE A 153 1.17 -4.60 5.71
C PHE A 153 1.85 -3.30 5.23
N CYS A 154 2.91 -3.36 4.44
CA CYS A 154 3.57 -2.13 3.97
C CYS A 154 2.62 -1.27 3.12
N GLY A 155 2.40 0.00 3.47
CA GLY A 155 1.58 0.94 2.70
C GLY A 155 2.27 1.43 1.42
N PHE A 156 3.59 1.27 1.34
CA PHE A 156 4.40 1.68 0.20
C PHE A 156 4.38 0.62 -0.90
N LYS A 157 3.55 0.80 -1.92
CA LYS A 157 3.41 -0.16 -3.04
C LYS A 157 3.28 0.57 -4.37
N ALA A 158 3.64 -0.12 -5.46
CA ALA A 158 3.32 0.26 -6.81
C ALA A 158 2.38 -0.78 -7.43
N TYR A 159 1.42 -0.33 -8.23
CA TYR A 159 0.41 -1.15 -8.87
C TYR A 159 0.30 -0.78 -10.33
N ARG A 160 0.14 -1.78 -11.20
CA ARG A 160 -0.40 -1.51 -12.53
C ARG A 160 -1.89 -1.23 -12.42
N VAL A 161 -2.34 -0.16 -13.05
CA VAL A 161 -3.74 0.29 -12.94
C VAL A 161 -4.71 -0.67 -13.61
N ASP A 162 -4.29 -1.38 -14.65
CA ASP A 162 -5.07 -2.45 -15.30
C ASP A 162 -5.29 -3.66 -14.37
N ALA A 163 -4.29 -4.01 -13.54
CA ALA A 163 -4.42 -5.02 -12.51
C ALA A 163 -5.38 -4.57 -11.40
N LEU A 164 -5.33 -3.29 -10.99
CA LEU A 164 -6.27 -2.73 -10.03
C LEU A 164 -7.72 -2.81 -10.51
N ALA A 165 -7.97 -2.65 -11.82
CA ALA A 165 -9.32 -2.74 -12.39
C ALA A 165 -9.94 -4.14 -12.26
N ARG A 166 -9.14 -5.17 -11.99
CA ARG A 166 -9.57 -6.55 -11.72
C ARG A 166 -9.87 -6.80 -10.24
N LEU A 167 -9.44 -5.91 -9.35
CA LEU A 167 -9.66 -6.03 -7.91
C LEU A 167 -10.97 -5.36 -7.50
N ARG A 168 -11.55 -5.82 -6.39
CA ARG A 168 -12.73 -5.23 -5.76
C ARG A 168 -12.46 -4.99 -4.28
N VAL A 169 -11.54 -4.08 -4.00
CA VAL A 169 -11.16 -3.74 -2.63
C VAL A 169 -12.25 -2.90 -1.98
N THR A 170 -12.92 -3.47 -0.98
CA THR A 170 -14.06 -2.89 -0.25
C THR A 170 -13.81 -2.71 1.24
N GLU A 171 -12.79 -3.35 1.79
CA GLU A 171 -12.36 -3.17 3.17
C GLU A 171 -11.88 -1.73 3.36
N THR A 172 -12.57 -0.99 4.22
CA THR A 172 -12.31 0.45 4.41
C THR A 172 -11.27 0.74 5.49
N GLY A 173 -10.94 -0.24 6.34
CA GLY A 173 -10.03 -0.08 7.46
C GLY A 173 -8.60 -0.57 7.17
N TRP A 174 -7.91 -0.89 8.26
CA TRP A 174 -6.51 -1.35 8.26
C TRP A 174 -6.32 -2.76 7.71
N GLY A 175 -7.40 -3.54 7.56
CA GLY A 175 -7.37 -4.87 6.95
C GLY A 175 -7.26 -4.83 5.41
N MET A 176 -7.39 -3.65 4.79
CA MET A 176 -7.41 -3.50 3.33
C MET A 176 -6.27 -4.22 2.60
N PRO A 177 -4.99 -4.13 3.04
CA PRO A 177 -3.91 -4.87 2.37
C PRO A 177 -4.14 -6.39 2.33
N LEU A 178 -4.82 -6.95 3.34
CA LEU A 178 -5.10 -8.38 3.41
C LEU A 178 -6.17 -8.80 2.41
N GLN A 179 -7.24 -8.02 2.26
CA GLN A 179 -8.22 -8.27 1.21
C GLN A 179 -7.55 -8.18 -0.17
N LEU A 180 -6.70 -7.16 -0.38
CA LEU A 180 -5.94 -7.00 -1.60
C LEU A 180 -5.08 -8.23 -1.92
N TRP A 181 -4.38 -8.80 -0.93
CA TRP A 181 -3.55 -9.99 -1.14
C TRP A 181 -4.35 -11.24 -1.46
N VAL A 182 -5.47 -11.48 -0.77
CA VAL A 182 -6.35 -12.62 -1.08
C VAL A 182 -6.89 -12.51 -2.50
N GLN A 183 -7.37 -11.33 -2.91
CA GLN A 183 -7.88 -11.12 -4.26
C GLN A 183 -6.76 -11.22 -5.31
N ALA A 184 -5.57 -10.67 -5.04
CA ALA A 184 -4.42 -10.79 -5.92
C ALA A 184 -4.03 -12.25 -6.17
N ALA A 185 -4.00 -13.07 -5.11
CA ALA A 185 -3.75 -14.51 -5.21
C ALA A 185 -4.83 -15.22 -6.05
N ARG A 186 -6.10 -14.95 -5.76
CA ARG A 186 -7.25 -15.55 -6.49
C ARG A 186 -7.25 -15.20 -7.98
N LEU A 187 -6.71 -14.03 -8.34
CA LEU A 187 -6.59 -13.56 -9.73
C LEU A 187 -5.26 -13.92 -10.39
N GLY A 188 -4.36 -14.60 -9.69
CA GLY A 188 -3.03 -14.97 -10.19
C GLY A 188 -2.16 -13.76 -10.53
N LEU A 189 -2.30 -12.64 -9.81
CA LEU A 189 -1.48 -11.46 -10.04
C LEU A 189 -0.02 -11.74 -9.67
N ARG A 190 0.89 -11.24 -10.50
CA ARG A 190 2.34 -11.32 -10.26
C ARG A 190 2.74 -10.27 -9.23
N VAL A 191 3.32 -10.73 -8.12
CA VAL A 191 3.73 -9.88 -7.01
C VAL A 191 5.24 -9.96 -6.81
N LYS A 192 5.87 -8.81 -6.57
CA LYS A 192 7.28 -8.72 -6.14
C LYS A 192 7.41 -7.88 -4.88
N GLU A 193 8.48 -8.12 -4.13
CA GLU A 193 8.86 -7.26 -3.01
C GLU A 193 10.17 -6.53 -3.32
N VAL A 194 10.26 -5.28 -2.86
CA VAL A 194 11.51 -4.52 -2.79
C VAL A 194 11.77 -4.09 -1.36
N GLY A 195 13.03 -4.13 -0.93
CA GLY A 195 13.37 -3.73 0.43
C GLY A 195 13.16 -2.22 0.62
N VAL A 196 12.45 -1.84 1.68
CA VAL A 196 12.32 -0.45 2.14
C VAL A 196 12.72 -0.36 3.62
N PRO A 197 13.32 0.76 4.06
CA PRO A 197 13.70 0.89 5.46
C PRO A 197 12.50 0.82 6.41
N ARG A 198 12.75 0.23 7.58
CA ARG A 198 11.79 0.07 8.66
C ARG A 198 11.99 1.22 9.66
N LEU A 199 11.18 2.26 9.53
CA LEU A 199 11.25 3.44 10.39
C LEU A 199 10.00 3.51 11.28
N TYR A 200 10.20 3.62 12.59
CA TYR A 200 9.16 3.87 13.57
C TYR A 200 9.50 5.18 14.30
N LEU A 201 8.95 6.29 13.80
CA LEU A 201 9.23 7.63 14.33
C LEU A 201 8.49 7.91 15.63
N ASP A 202 7.26 7.36 15.76
CA ASP A 202 6.50 7.37 17.00
C ASP A 202 6.07 5.92 17.34
N PRO A 203 6.77 5.25 18.26
CA PRO A 203 6.43 3.89 18.66
C PRO A 203 5.10 3.80 19.41
N ASN A 204 4.58 4.92 19.93
CA ASN A 204 3.33 4.97 20.70
C ASN A 204 2.11 5.31 19.81
N ARG A 205 2.32 5.59 18.52
CA ARG A 205 1.25 5.89 17.58
C ARG A 205 0.23 4.75 17.58
N ALA A 206 -0.99 5.01 18.01
CA ALA A 206 -2.05 4.00 18.13
C ALA A 206 -2.81 3.84 16.81
N PHE A 207 -3.36 2.64 16.55
CA PHE A 207 -4.30 2.43 15.44
C PHE A 207 -5.67 3.05 15.75
N GLY A 208 -6.01 3.12 17.04
CA GLY A 208 -7.30 3.59 17.55
C GLY A 208 -8.28 2.44 17.80
N GLY A 209 -9.18 2.65 18.78
CA GLY A 209 -10.27 1.73 19.09
C GLY A 209 -9.81 0.30 19.42
N MET A 210 -10.58 -0.69 18.94
CA MET A 210 -10.33 -2.12 19.16
C MET A 210 -8.98 -2.60 18.61
N LEU A 211 -8.40 -1.91 17.63
CA LEU A 211 -7.14 -2.32 17.00
C LEU A 211 -5.93 -2.06 17.89
N ASN A 212 -6.08 -1.31 18.99
CA ASN A 212 -5.01 -1.19 19.97
C ASN A 212 -4.77 -2.51 20.72
N ASP A 213 -5.79 -3.36 20.85
CA ASP A 213 -5.67 -4.68 21.44
C ASP A 213 -5.13 -5.71 20.41
N PRO A 214 -3.99 -6.38 20.66
CA PRO A 214 -3.37 -7.29 19.71
C PRO A 214 -4.26 -8.49 19.30
N GLU A 215 -5.06 -9.03 20.23
CA GLU A 215 -5.90 -10.20 19.97
C GLU A 215 -7.09 -9.83 19.09
N GLN A 216 -7.78 -8.74 19.43
CA GLN A 216 -8.88 -8.20 18.63
C GLN A 216 -8.40 -7.77 17.24
N ARG A 217 -7.20 -7.19 17.14
CA ARG A 217 -6.58 -6.83 15.86
C ARG A 217 -6.33 -8.06 14.98
N LEU A 218 -5.76 -9.13 15.55
CA LEU A 218 -5.53 -10.37 14.82
C LEU A 218 -6.84 -11.04 14.38
N ALA A 219 -7.86 -11.05 15.25
CA ALA A 219 -9.19 -11.58 14.93
C ALA A 219 -9.84 -10.81 13.76
N TYR A 220 -9.78 -9.48 13.79
CA TYR A 220 -10.23 -8.62 12.70
C TYR A 220 -9.51 -8.96 11.38
N TYR A 221 -8.18 -9.05 11.39
CA TYR A 221 -7.39 -9.39 10.19
C TYR A 221 -7.74 -10.75 9.60
N ARG A 222 -7.92 -11.78 10.43
CA ARG A 222 -8.36 -13.10 9.96
C ARG A 222 -9.77 -13.07 9.40
N GLY A 223 -10.67 -12.27 9.99
CA GLY A 223 -12.02 -12.05 9.46
C GLY A 223 -12.00 -11.42 8.07
N VAL A 224 -11.14 -10.43 7.84
CA VAL A 224 -10.97 -9.81 6.51
C VAL A 224 -10.45 -10.82 5.49
N ILE A 225 -9.43 -11.62 5.84
CA ILE A 225 -8.90 -12.68 4.97
C ILE A 225 -10.00 -13.66 4.59
N GLN A 226 -10.77 -14.14 5.57
CA GLN A 226 -11.86 -15.10 5.35
C GLN A 226 -12.97 -14.50 4.47
N SER A 227 -13.37 -13.25 4.71
CA SER A 227 -14.37 -12.58 3.88
C SER A 227 -13.91 -12.49 2.42
N ALA A 228 -12.64 -12.13 2.21
CA ALA A 228 -12.06 -11.91 0.89
C ALA A 228 -12.01 -13.18 0.01
N GLU A 229 -12.01 -14.36 0.61
CA GLU A 229 -12.10 -15.65 -0.09
C GLU A 229 -13.41 -15.78 -0.88
N THR A 230 -14.46 -15.10 -0.43
CA THR A 230 -15.81 -15.16 -1.03
C THR A 230 -16.16 -13.95 -1.90
N ASP A 231 -15.23 -12.99 -2.06
CA ASP A 231 -15.47 -11.80 -2.88
C ASP A 231 -15.77 -12.20 -4.34
N ASP A 232 -16.79 -11.55 -4.90
CA ASP A 232 -17.14 -11.67 -6.31
C ASP A 232 -16.20 -10.78 -7.13
N LEU A 233 -15.22 -11.42 -7.77
CA LEU A 233 -14.19 -10.80 -8.58
C LEU A 233 -14.54 -10.94 -10.07
N PRO A 234 -14.19 -9.94 -10.91
CA PRO A 234 -14.35 -10.04 -12.35
C PRO A 234 -13.65 -11.31 -12.87
N VAL A 235 -14.43 -12.24 -13.43
CA VAL A 235 -13.90 -13.44 -14.07
C VAL A 235 -13.13 -13.01 -15.32
N GLN A 236 -11.87 -13.44 -15.47
CA GLN A 236 -11.23 -13.46 -16.79
C GLN A 236 -10.92 -14.90 -17.18
N ALA A 237 -11.20 -15.21 -18.45
CA ALA A 237 -10.84 -16.46 -19.10
C ALA A 237 -9.33 -16.68 -18.91
N VAL A 238 -8.99 -17.76 -18.22
CA VAL A 238 -7.62 -18.26 -18.11
C VAL A 238 -7.18 -18.62 -19.52
N THR A 239 -6.42 -17.75 -20.19
CA THR A 239 -5.51 -18.25 -21.23
C THR A 239 -4.32 -18.83 -20.50
N ALA A 240 -4.25 -20.16 -20.58
CA ALA A 240 -3.25 -21.01 -19.99
C ALA A 240 -1.81 -20.59 -20.34
N ASP A 241 -0.90 -21.16 -19.54
CA ASP A 241 0.56 -21.24 -19.73
C ASP A 241 1.41 -20.21 -18.97
N CYS A 242 1.41 -20.37 -17.64
CA CYS A 242 2.58 -20.08 -16.81
C CYS A 242 3.23 -21.41 -16.39
N HIS A 243 3.85 -22.12 -17.33
CA HIS A 243 4.90 -23.08 -17.02
C HIS A 243 6.25 -22.47 -17.40
N ASP A 244 7.21 -22.61 -16.49
CA ASP A 244 8.64 -22.37 -16.63
C ASP A 244 9.13 -20.92 -16.70
N TRP A 245 9.39 -20.35 -15.52
CA TRP A 245 10.39 -19.30 -15.35
C TRP A 245 11.43 -19.75 -14.32
N THR A 246 12.49 -20.40 -14.81
CA THR A 246 13.73 -20.63 -14.06
C THR A 246 14.60 -19.37 -14.13
N CYS A 247 14.97 -18.85 -12.97
CA CYS A 247 15.87 -17.72 -12.77
C CYS A 247 17.26 -18.00 -13.35
N PRO A 248 17.84 -17.16 -14.24
CA PRO A 248 19.24 -17.28 -14.62
C PRO A 248 20.13 -16.71 -13.51
N GLU A 249 21.03 -17.54 -13.00
CA GLU A 249 22.11 -17.13 -12.10
C GLU A 249 23.04 -16.12 -12.81
N LEU A 250 23.29 -14.99 -12.15
CA LEU A 250 24.27 -13.99 -12.59
C LEU A 250 25.67 -14.42 -12.09
N SER A 251 26.56 -14.74 -13.04
CA SER A 251 28.02 -14.74 -12.87
C SER A 251 28.61 -13.36 -13.07
#